data_AF-A0A2E9NQ88-F1
#
_entry.id   AF-A0A2E9NQ88-F1
#
_cell.length_a   1.000
_cell.length_b   1.000
_cell.length_c   1.000
_cell.angle_alpha   90.00
_cell.angle_beta   90.00
_cell.angle_gamma   90.00
#
_symmetry.space_group_name_H-M   'P 1'
#
loop_
_entity.id
_entity.type
_entity.pdbx_description
1 polymer ?
#
loop_
_entity_poly.entity_id
_entity_poly.type
_entity_poly.pdbx_seq_one_letter_code
_entity_poly.pdbx_strand_id
1 'polypeptide(L)'
;MNVSEVRQKVQRTIAEAKRRSSEQRAAREVAQRDYDQFLEGVAIPVCRMILTALKAEGHPFALATPPGVVRLESTHAPGSFVELVLDESGDTPAVLVRSNVRLGRRTAGTERPLARGRALPSLTREDVLDAVLAEIEPLVG
;
A
#
# COMPACT_ATOMS: atom_id res chain seq x y z
N MET A 1 -32.73 11.63 32.18
CA MET A 1 -31.64 10.67 31.93
C MET A 1 -31.22 10.05 33.24
N ASN A 2 -31.33 8.72 33.39
CA ASN A 2 -30.99 8.00 34.62
C ASN A 2 -29.82 7.01 34.43
N VAL A 3 -29.27 6.49 35.52
CA VAL A 3 -28.11 5.57 35.51
C VAL A 3 -28.40 4.29 34.71
N SER A 4 -29.64 3.80 34.73
CA SER A 4 -30.05 2.61 33.98
C SER A 4 -30.07 2.86 32.46
N GLU A 5 -30.54 4.02 32.01
CA GLU A 5 -30.52 4.46 30.61
C GLU A 5 -29.07 4.64 30.10
N VAL A 6 -28.20 5.24 30.92
CA VAL A 6 -26.76 5.38 30.60
C VAL A 6 -26.11 3.99 30.51
N ARG A 7 -26.38 3.10 31.47
CA ARG A 7 -25.85 1.72 31.46
C ARG A 7 -26.31 0.95 30.23
N GLN A 8 -27.58 1.07 29.84
CA GLN A 8 -28.12 0.42 28.64
C GLN A 8 -27.47 0.96 27.37
N LYS A 9 -27.27 2.28 27.27
CA LYS A 9 -26.57 2.91 26.13
C LYS A 9 -25.11 2.46 26.05
N VAL A 10 -24.40 2.41 27.17
CA VAL A 10 -23.01 1.91 27.24
C VAL A 10 -22.91 0.44 26.82
N GLN A 11 -23.80 -0.42 27.33
CA GLN A 11 -23.81 -1.84 26.96
C GLN A 11 -24.03 -2.05 25.46
N ARG A 12 -24.94 -1.26 24.86
CA ARG A 12 -25.16 -1.28 23.41
C ARG A 12 -23.93 -0.85 22.63
N THR A 13 -23.29 0.25 23.01
CA THR A 13 -22.05 0.72 22.37
C THR A 13 -20.93 -0.32 22.46
N ILE A 14 -20.77 -0.99 23.61
CA ILE A 14 -19.77 -2.06 23.79
C ILE A 14 -20.09 -3.27 22.89
N ALA A 15 -21.36 -3.67 22.82
CA ALA A 15 -21.79 -4.77 21.96
C ALA A 15 -21.55 -4.45 20.47
N GLU A 16 -21.87 -3.22 20.04
CA GLU A 16 -21.61 -2.72 18.69
C GLU A 16 -20.11 -2.62 18.38
N ALA A 17 -19.27 -2.23 19.36
CA ALA A 17 -17.83 -2.21 19.21
C ALA A 17 -17.24 -3.62 19.08
N LYS A 18 -17.71 -4.58 19.90
CA LYS A 18 -17.30 -5.99 19.80
C LYS A 18 -17.67 -6.59 18.44
N ARG A 19 -18.89 -6.35 17.96
CA ARG A 19 -19.36 -6.84 16.65
C ARG A 19 -18.52 -6.26 15.51
N ARG A 20 -18.27 -4.95 15.52
CA ARG A 20 -17.38 -4.30 14.53
C ARG A 20 -15.97 -4.89 14.56
N SER A 21 -15.40 -5.17 15.73
CA SER A 21 -14.07 -5.79 15.85
C SER A 21 -14.00 -7.19 15.23
N SER A 22 -15.05 -8.01 15.35
CA SER A 22 -15.08 -9.33 14.70
C SER A 22 -15.28 -9.23 13.19
N GLU A 23 -16.16 -8.33 12.73
CA GLU A 23 -16.40 -8.09 11.31
C GLU A 23 -15.13 -7.55 10.61
N GLN A 24 -14.42 -6.60 11.25
CA GLN A 24 -13.17 -6.05 10.77
C GLN A 24 -12.05 -7.10 10.67
N ARG A 25 -11.99 -8.06 11.59
CA ARG A 25 -10.99 -9.15 11.51
C ARG A 25 -11.19 -10.03 10.28
N ALA A 26 -12.41 -10.47 10.02
CA ALA A 26 -12.73 -11.25 8.83
C ALA A 26 -12.46 -10.47 7.54
N ALA A 27 -12.79 -9.16 7.53
CA ALA A 27 -12.53 -8.29 6.38
C ALA A 27 -11.02 -8.11 6.11
N ARG A 28 -10.21 -7.96 7.16
CA ARG A 28 -8.74 -7.88 7.06
C ARG A 28 -8.11 -9.15 6.51
N GLU A 29 -8.55 -10.32 7.00
CA GLU A 29 -8.06 -11.60 6.48
C GLU A 29 -8.38 -11.81 4.99
N VAL A 30 -9.54 -11.32 4.52
CA VAL A 30 -9.89 -11.33 3.08
C VAL A 30 -9.00 -10.34 2.33
N ALA A 31 -8.87 -9.11 2.82
CA ALA A 31 -8.06 -8.10 2.15
C ALA A 31 -6.58 -8.47 2.05
N GLN A 32 -6.00 -9.08 3.08
CA GLN A 32 -4.63 -9.57 3.04
C GLN A 32 -4.46 -10.65 1.97
N ARG A 33 -5.40 -11.60 1.86
CA ARG A 33 -5.38 -12.64 0.82
C ARG A 33 -5.50 -12.05 -0.59
N ASP A 34 -6.44 -11.12 -0.77
CA ASP A 34 -6.64 -10.43 -2.06
C ASP A 34 -5.39 -9.62 -2.43
N TYR A 35 -4.74 -9.01 -1.45
CA TYR A 35 -3.51 -8.25 -1.62
C TYR A 35 -2.31 -9.14 -1.97
N ASP A 36 -2.15 -10.28 -1.30
CA ASP A 36 -1.09 -11.25 -1.63
C ASP A 36 -1.25 -11.75 -3.07
N GLN A 37 -2.49 -12.07 -3.47
CA GLN A 37 -2.79 -12.46 -4.85
C GLN A 37 -2.50 -11.33 -5.86
N PHE A 38 -2.83 -10.09 -5.50
CA PHE A 38 -2.52 -8.91 -6.30
C PHE A 38 -1.00 -8.70 -6.44
N LEU A 39 -0.24 -8.87 -5.37
CA LEU A 39 1.22 -8.74 -5.41
C LEU A 39 1.83 -9.74 -6.39
N GLU A 40 1.46 -11.02 -6.28
CA GLU A 40 2.00 -12.08 -7.12
C GLU A 40 1.55 -11.99 -8.58
N GLY A 41 0.26 -11.74 -8.81
CA GLY A 41 -0.34 -11.78 -10.16
C GLY A 41 -0.17 -10.49 -10.97
N VAL A 42 0.01 -9.35 -10.30
CA VAL A 42 -0.02 -8.03 -10.93
C VAL A 42 1.22 -7.21 -10.58
N ALA A 43 1.41 -6.88 -9.30
CA ALA A 43 2.39 -5.86 -8.92
C ALA A 43 3.85 -6.29 -9.15
N ILE A 44 4.24 -7.48 -8.69
CA ILE A 44 5.61 -7.98 -8.85
C ILE A 44 5.99 -8.12 -10.33
N PRO A 45 5.16 -8.72 -11.22
CA PRO A 45 5.43 -8.75 -12.65
C PRO A 45 5.65 -7.34 -13.25
N VAL A 46 4.81 -6.37 -12.91
CA VAL A 46 4.94 -4.99 -13.42
C VAL A 46 6.22 -4.34 -12.90
N CYS A 47 6.52 -4.44 -11.61
CA CYS A 47 7.76 -3.91 -11.04
C CYS A 47 9.01 -4.55 -11.65
N ARG A 48 8.97 -5.84 -12.05
CA ARG A 48 10.06 -6.49 -12.79
C ARG A 48 10.23 -5.91 -14.19
N MET A 49 9.14 -5.63 -14.89
CA MET A 49 9.18 -4.98 -16.22
C MET A 49 9.78 -3.57 -16.12
N ILE A 50 9.33 -2.78 -15.14
CA ILE A 50 9.86 -1.45 -14.85
C ILE A 50 11.36 -1.53 -14.50
N LEU A 51 11.75 -2.46 -13.64
CA LEU A 51 13.16 -2.68 -13.28
C LEU A 51 14.02 -2.95 -14.52
N THR A 52 13.56 -3.81 -15.43
CA THR A 52 14.27 -4.12 -16.67
C THR A 52 14.42 -2.88 -17.55
N ALA A 53 13.35 -2.08 -17.69
CA ALA A 53 13.37 -0.84 -18.46
C ALA A 53 14.33 0.19 -17.85
N LEU A 54 14.25 0.45 -16.53
CA LEU A 54 15.14 1.36 -15.82
C LEU A 54 16.62 0.98 -15.99
N LYS A 55 16.94 -0.32 -15.89
CA LYS A 55 18.30 -0.81 -16.12
C LYS A 55 18.78 -0.58 -17.55
N ALA A 56 17.90 -0.74 -18.55
CA ALA A 56 18.25 -0.47 -19.94
C ALA A 56 18.53 1.02 -20.19
N GLU A 57 17.83 1.90 -19.48
CA GLU A 57 18.02 3.36 -19.50
C GLU A 57 19.17 3.85 -18.59
N GLY A 58 19.92 2.95 -17.95
CA GLY A 58 21.06 3.31 -17.10
C GLY A 58 20.68 3.82 -15.71
N HIS A 59 19.44 3.60 -15.26
CA HIS A 59 18.99 3.88 -13.90
C HIS A 59 18.95 2.58 -13.09
N PRO A 60 20.01 2.24 -12.32
CA PRO A 60 20.07 1.01 -11.57
C PRO A 60 19.17 1.06 -10.33
N PHE A 61 18.23 0.12 -10.31
CA PHE A 61 17.38 -0.18 -9.17
C PHE A 61 17.56 -1.64 -8.76
N ALA A 62 17.11 -1.96 -7.56
CA ALA A 62 16.92 -3.31 -7.06
C ALA A 62 15.44 -3.53 -6.71
N LEU A 63 14.93 -4.73 -7.00
CA LEU A 63 13.59 -5.14 -6.59
C LEU A 63 13.70 -6.03 -5.35
N ALA A 64 13.01 -5.64 -4.29
CA ALA A 64 12.84 -6.41 -3.07
C ALA A 64 11.36 -6.76 -2.88
N THR A 65 11.09 -7.99 -2.43
CA THR A 65 9.72 -8.47 -2.14
C THR A 65 9.63 -9.04 -0.73
N PRO A 66 9.74 -8.19 0.33
CA PRO A 66 9.43 -8.64 1.69
C PRO A 66 7.97 -9.12 1.81
N PRO A 67 7.61 -9.87 2.86
CA PRO A 67 6.22 -10.24 3.11
C PRO A 67 5.31 -8.99 3.12
N GLY A 68 4.26 -9.01 2.28
CA GLY A 68 3.29 -7.92 2.17
C GLY A 68 3.80 -6.64 1.50
N VAL A 69 4.98 -6.65 0.88
CA VAL A 69 5.55 -5.44 0.24
C VAL A 69 6.25 -5.80 -1.07
N VAL A 70 6.08 -4.96 -2.09
CA VAL A 70 6.98 -4.93 -3.24
C VAL A 70 7.65 -3.56 -3.30
N ARG A 71 8.98 -3.53 -3.38
CA ARG A 71 9.79 -2.31 -3.33
C ARG A 71 10.81 -2.25 -4.46
N LEU A 72 10.83 -1.15 -5.19
CA LEU A 72 11.94 -0.75 -6.06
C LEU A 72 12.81 0.26 -5.32
N GLU A 73 14.08 -0.07 -5.12
CA GLU A 73 15.04 0.77 -4.41
C GLU A 73 16.15 1.24 -5.35
N SER A 74 16.46 2.53 -5.34
CA SER A 74 17.55 3.10 -6.13
C SER A 74 18.89 2.63 -5.56
N THR A 75 19.75 2.06 -6.40
CA THR A 75 21.09 1.66 -5.95
C THR A 75 22.07 2.84 -5.95
N HIS A 76 21.75 3.94 -6.65
CA HIS A 76 22.57 5.15 -6.64
C HIS A 76 22.31 6.03 -5.42
N ALA A 77 21.09 6.03 -4.90
CA ALA A 77 20.70 6.83 -3.74
C ALA A 77 20.10 5.95 -2.63
N PRO A 78 20.93 5.23 -1.84
CA PRO A 78 20.47 4.27 -0.84
C PRO A 78 19.47 4.88 0.16
N GLY A 79 18.35 4.20 0.36
CA GLY A 79 17.22 4.70 1.13
C GLY A 79 16.21 5.51 0.31
N SER A 80 16.40 5.65 -1.01
CA SER A 80 15.39 6.17 -1.92
C SER A 80 14.67 5.02 -2.62
N PHE A 81 13.35 4.97 -2.52
CA PHE A 81 12.55 3.84 -2.97
C PHE A 81 11.13 4.25 -3.36
N VAL A 82 10.47 3.35 -4.10
CA VAL A 82 9.01 3.30 -4.23
C VAL A 82 8.55 1.90 -3.83
N GLU A 83 7.47 1.79 -3.07
CA GLU A 83 6.91 0.52 -2.62
C GLU A 83 5.39 0.51 -2.63
N LEU A 84 4.83 -0.69 -2.72
CA LEU A 84 3.40 -0.92 -2.52
C LEU A 84 3.18 -1.65 -1.21
N VAL A 85 2.16 -1.19 -0.47
CA VAL A 85 1.80 -1.68 0.86
C VAL A 85 0.28 -1.68 1.02
N LEU A 86 -0.27 -2.68 1.72
CA LEU A 86 -1.67 -2.70 2.12
C LEU A 86 -1.88 -1.79 3.34
N ASP A 87 -2.85 -0.89 3.23
CA ASP A 87 -3.39 -0.12 4.35
C ASP A 87 -4.73 -0.70 4.81
N GLU A 88 -4.77 -1.11 6.08
CA GLU A 88 -5.94 -1.66 6.77
C GLU A 88 -6.44 -0.74 7.91
N SER A 89 -5.91 0.49 7.97
CA SER A 89 -6.27 1.46 9.01
C SER A 89 -7.63 2.11 8.78
N GLY A 90 -8.04 2.24 7.51
CA GLY A 90 -9.35 2.76 7.12
C GLY A 90 -10.50 1.75 7.20
N ASP A 91 -11.72 2.23 6.94
CA ASP A 91 -12.93 1.39 6.87
C ASP A 91 -12.91 0.40 5.69
N THR A 92 -12.15 0.71 4.65
CA THR A 92 -11.95 -0.15 3.47
C THR A 92 -10.45 -0.30 3.22
N PRO A 93 -9.93 -1.54 3.18
CA PRO A 93 -8.53 -1.78 2.86
C PRO A 93 -8.16 -1.27 1.47
N ALA A 94 -6.99 -0.65 1.36
CA ALA A 94 -6.51 -0.03 0.13
C ALA A 94 -5.02 -0.30 -0.09
N VAL A 95 -4.60 -0.42 -1.35
CA VAL A 95 -3.17 -0.44 -1.67
C VAL A 95 -2.66 0.99 -1.73
N LEU A 96 -1.60 1.26 -0.98
CA LEU A 96 -0.88 2.52 -1.02
C LEU A 96 0.42 2.35 -1.80
N VAL A 97 0.79 3.41 -2.51
CA VAL A 97 2.11 3.63 -3.06
C VAL A 97 2.82 4.56 -2.09
N ARG A 98 3.93 4.11 -1.55
CA ARG A 98 4.83 4.93 -0.75
C ARG A 98 6.11 5.16 -1.51
N SER A 99 6.63 6.38 -1.44
CA SER A 99 7.98 6.65 -1.90
C SER A 99 8.76 7.41 -0.85
N ASN A 100 10.08 7.30 -0.95
CA ASN A 100 11.00 8.13 -0.21
C ASN A 100 12.09 8.56 -1.18
N VAL A 101 12.38 9.85 -1.21
CA VAL A 101 13.44 10.43 -2.04
C VAL A 101 14.47 11.07 -1.10
N ARG A 102 15.73 10.62 -1.18
CA ARG A 102 16.83 11.26 -0.45
C ARG A 102 17.49 12.32 -1.30
N LEU A 103 17.37 13.57 -0.87
CA LEU A 103 18.02 14.74 -1.45
C LEU A 103 19.15 15.20 -0.50
N GLY A 104 20.31 14.56 -0.62
CA GLY A 104 21.45 14.79 0.28
C GLY A 104 21.13 14.45 1.74
N ARG A 105 21.00 15.47 2.59
CA ARG A 105 20.63 15.31 4.01
C ARG A 105 19.12 15.30 4.28
N ARG A 106 18.30 15.63 3.28
CA ARG A 106 16.84 15.68 3.42
C ARG A 106 16.19 14.43 2.85
N THR A 107 15.05 14.07 3.42
CA THR A 107 14.16 12.99 2.97
C THR A 107 12.80 13.58 2.69
N ALA A 108 12.23 13.30 1.53
CA ALA A 108 10.84 13.60 1.21
C ALA A 108 10.12 12.29 0.96
N GLY A 109 9.09 12.01 1.76
CA GLY A 109 8.25 10.82 1.63
C GLY A 109 6.87 11.18 1.12
N THR A 110 6.31 10.35 0.26
CA THR A 110 4.92 10.43 -0.17
C THR A 110 4.18 9.15 0.19
N GLU A 111 2.87 9.27 0.38
CA GLU A 111 1.98 8.15 0.59
C GLU A 111 0.65 8.49 -0.08
N ARG A 112 0.24 7.65 -1.03
CA ARG A 112 -1.02 7.85 -1.75
C ARG A 112 -1.68 6.53 -2.13
N PRO A 113 -3.01 6.50 -2.28
CA PRO A 113 -3.69 5.33 -2.84
C PRO A 113 -3.16 5.02 -4.25
N LEU A 114 -2.94 3.74 -4.53
CA LEU A 114 -2.55 3.23 -5.85
C LEU A 114 -3.56 3.66 -6.92
N ALA A 115 -4.84 3.40 -6.65
CA ALA A 115 -5.95 3.87 -7.47
C ALA A 115 -7.09 4.37 -6.56
N ARG A 116 -7.51 5.62 -6.76
CA ARG A 116 -8.57 6.22 -5.96
C ARG A 116 -9.91 5.55 -6.24
N GLY A 117 -10.59 5.10 -5.19
CA GLY A 117 -11.96 4.56 -5.29
C GLY A 117 -12.06 3.19 -5.95
N ARG A 118 -10.94 2.50 -6.21
CA ARG A 118 -10.93 1.11 -6.70
C ARG A 118 -10.72 0.14 -5.56
N ALA A 119 -11.47 -0.95 -5.59
CA ALA A 119 -11.26 -2.08 -4.69
C ALA A 119 -10.03 -2.89 -5.14
N LEU A 120 -9.35 -3.53 -4.20
CA LEU A 120 -8.17 -4.38 -4.44
C LEU A 120 -8.31 -5.35 -5.63
N PRO A 121 -9.41 -6.12 -5.77
CA PRO A 121 -9.55 -7.07 -6.87
C PRO A 121 -9.69 -6.43 -8.27
N SER A 122 -9.97 -5.12 -8.33
CA SER A 122 -10.12 -4.37 -9.58
C SER A 122 -8.86 -3.64 -10.02
N LEU A 123 -7.78 -3.74 -9.22
CA LEU A 123 -6.49 -3.14 -9.56
C LEU A 123 -5.84 -3.88 -10.72
N THR A 124 -5.39 -3.12 -11.71
CA THR A 124 -4.83 -3.64 -12.96
C THR A 124 -3.33 -3.42 -13.03
N ARG A 125 -2.68 -4.02 -14.04
CA ARG A 125 -1.26 -3.77 -14.34
C ARG A 125 -1.00 -2.31 -14.68
N GLU A 126 -1.94 -1.67 -15.39
CA GLU A 126 -1.83 -0.26 -15.77
C GLU A 126 -1.88 0.66 -14.54
N ASP A 127 -2.79 0.39 -13.61
CA ASP A 127 -2.88 1.15 -12.35
C ASP A 127 -1.56 1.10 -11.58
N VAL A 128 -0.87 -0.06 -11.58
CA VAL A 128 0.46 -0.21 -10.97
C VAL A 128 1.53 0.55 -11.74
N LEU A 129 1.54 0.40 -13.07
CA LEU A 129 2.53 1.03 -13.92
C LEU A 129 2.47 2.56 -13.77
N ASP A 130 1.31 3.16 -13.96
CA ASP A 130 1.09 4.60 -13.87
C ASP A 130 1.49 5.14 -12.50
N ALA A 131 1.04 4.45 -11.44
CA ALA A 131 1.32 4.89 -10.09
C ALA A 131 2.81 4.79 -9.74
N VAL A 132 3.49 3.72 -10.13
CA VAL A 132 4.92 3.53 -9.85
C VAL A 132 5.77 4.48 -10.68
N LEU A 133 5.46 4.70 -11.96
CA LEU A 133 6.19 5.64 -12.81
C LEU A 133 6.12 7.07 -12.29
N ALA A 134 4.95 7.50 -11.80
CA ALA A 134 4.79 8.82 -11.19
C ALA A 134 5.64 9.02 -9.91
N GLU A 135 5.97 7.96 -9.17
CA GLU A 135 6.92 8.06 -8.04
C GLU A 135 8.39 7.87 -8.44
N ILE A 136 8.65 7.25 -9.61
CA ILE A 136 10.00 7.06 -10.13
C ILE A 136 10.58 8.36 -10.68
N GLU A 137 9.77 9.23 -11.28
CA GLU A 137 10.21 10.52 -11.83
C GLU A 137 11.18 11.30 -10.90
N PRO A 138 10.87 11.53 -9.61
CA PRO A 138 11.79 12.23 -8.70
C PRO A 138 13.00 11.39 -8.23
N LEU A 139 13.03 10.07 -8.51
CA LEU A 139 14.11 9.15 -8.12
C LEU A 139 15.19 9.00 -9.20
N VAL A 140 14.87 9.38 -10.45
CA VAL A 140 15.78 9.27 -11.61
C VAL A 140 16.32 10.62 -12.09
N GLY A 141 15.70 11.72 -11.65
CA GLY A 141 16.10 13.11 -11.96
C GLY A 141 17.21 13.68 -11.08
#